data_AF-A0A820ISP0-F1
#
_entry.id   AF-A0A820ISP0-F1
#
_cell.length_a   1.000
_cell.length_b   1.000
_cell.length_c   1.000
_cell.angle_alpha   90.00
_cell.angle_beta   90.00
_cell.angle_gamma   90.00
#
_symmetry.space_group_name_H-M   'P 1'
#
loop_
_entity.id
_entity.type
_entity.pdbx_description
1 polymer ?
#
loop_
_entity_poly.entity_id
_entity_poly.type
_entity_poly.pdbx_seq_one_letter_code
_entity_poly.pdbx_strand_id
1 'polypeptide(L)'
;MDAILSQPTTHSHAPQPDRVSAIQLRNDIKARTVITDEPTSSIIHSALRTYPLSAAGELPRNEALMLMIRRQRTVETVDVNGRLSERLRKTYRDEDFILHEDKNLIIFTTKTNLSILKQNKHWFADG
;
A
#
# COMPACT_ATOMS: atom_id res chain seq x y z
N MET A 1 11.07 -32.11 10.35
CA MET A 1 11.55 -31.12 11.34
C MET A 1 10.83 -29.84 11.03
N ASP A 2 9.90 -29.42 11.89
CA ASP A 2 9.14 -28.19 11.68
C ASP A 2 10.01 -26.98 12.00
N ALA A 3 10.21 -26.13 11.00
CA ALA A 3 10.98 -24.90 11.15
C ALA A 3 10.13 -23.87 11.90
N ILE A 4 10.55 -23.49 13.10
CA ILE A 4 9.93 -22.39 13.86
C ILE A 4 10.33 -21.07 13.18
N LEU A 5 9.38 -20.44 12.48
CA LEU A 5 9.60 -19.23 11.67
C LEU A 5 9.85 -17.97 12.50
N SER A 6 9.38 -17.89 13.75
CA SER A 6 9.70 -16.80 14.68
C SER A 6 9.32 -17.17 16.11
N GLN A 7 9.99 -16.57 17.10
CA GLN A 7 9.61 -16.70 18.51
C GLN A 7 8.52 -15.68 18.87
N PRO A 8 7.55 -16.03 19.73
CA PRO A 8 6.53 -15.09 20.19
C PRO A 8 7.17 -13.89 20.90
N THR A 9 6.79 -12.69 20.49
CA THR A 9 7.19 -11.47 21.21
C THR A 9 6.29 -11.27 22.43
N THR A 10 6.85 -10.75 23.52
CA THR A 10 6.07 -10.44 24.72
C THR A 10 5.18 -9.23 24.42
N HIS A 11 3.89 -9.46 24.16
CA HIS A 11 2.93 -8.37 23.98
C HIS A 11 2.65 -7.69 25.33
N SER A 12 2.75 -6.36 25.36
CA SER A 12 2.41 -5.52 26.53
C SER A 12 0.91 -5.22 26.65
N HIS A 13 0.08 -5.90 25.87
CA HIS A 13 -1.36 -5.65 25.77
C HIS A 13 -2.09 -6.95 25.41
N ALA A 14 -3.36 -7.00 25.79
CA ALA A 14 -4.24 -8.10 25.39
C ALA A 14 -4.62 -8.00 23.91
N PRO A 15 -4.95 -9.12 23.25
CA PRO A 15 -5.50 -9.13 21.90
C PRO A 15 -6.77 -8.26 21.78
N GLN A 16 -6.92 -7.56 20.67
CA GLN A 16 -8.11 -6.79 20.31
C GLN A 16 -8.89 -7.54 19.21
N PRO A 17 -9.79 -8.48 19.55
CA PRO A 17 -10.44 -9.35 18.58
C PRO A 17 -11.27 -8.58 17.54
N ASP A 18 -11.94 -7.50 17.96
CA ASP A 18 -12.76 -6.69 17.06
C ASP A 18 -11.93 -6.03 15.95
N ARG A 19 -10.71 -5.59 16.31
CA ARG A 19 -9.75 -5.03 15.35
C ARG A 19 -9.26 -6.08 14.36
N VAL A 20 -9.14 -7.33 14.77
CA VAL A 20 -8.78 -8.44 13.87
C VAL A 20 -9.87 -8.62 12.81
N SER A 21 -11.14 -8.62 13.19
CA SER A 21 -12.25 -8.70 12.23
C SER A 21 -12.24 -7.54 11.24
N ALA A 22 -11.97 -6.31 11.69
CA ALA A 22 -11.84 -5.15 10.80
C ALA A 22 -10.63 -5.24 9.84
N ILE A 23 -9.51 -5.84 10.28
CA ILE A 23 -8.35 -6.11 9.41
C ILE A 23 -8.71 -7.16 8.35
N GLN A 24 -9.34 -8.27 8.76
CA GLN A 24 -9.76 -9.35 7.87
C GLN A 24 -10.71 -8.83 6.79
N LEU A 25 -11.76 -8.11 7.19
CA LEU A 25 -12.70 -7.48 6.26
C LEU A 25 -11.99 -6.65 5.18
N ARG A 26 -11.03 -5.80 5.57
CA ARG A 26 -10.29 -4.96 4.63
C ARG A 26 -9.43 -5.79 3.68
N ASN A 27 -8.81 -6.85 4.18
CA ASN A 27 -7.99 -7.75 3.35
C ASN A 27 -8.86 -8.51 2.36
N ASP A 28 -10.02 -9.00 2.78
CA ASP A 28 -10.96 -9.72 1.92
C ASP A 28 -11.50 -8.82 0.81
N ILE A 29 -11.89 -7.58 1.15
CA ILE A 29 -12.30 -6.57 0.15
C ILE A 29 -11.18 -6.31 -0.84
N LYS A 30 -9.93 -6.12 -0.39
CA LYS A 30 -8.78 -5.91 -1.27
C LYS A 30 -8.53 -7.09 -2.20
N ALA A 31 -8.49 -8.30 -1.65
CA ALA A 31 -8.27 -9.53 -2.40
C ALA A 31 -9.35 -9.72 -3.48
N ARG A 32 -10.63 -9.54 -3.11
CA ARG A 32 -11.75 -9.60 -4.06
C ARG A 32 -11.67 -8.53 -5.14
N THR A 33 -11.31 -7.30 -4.77
CA THR A 33 -11.19 -6.17 -5.72
C THR A 33 -10.12 -6.42 -6.78
N VAL A 34 -9.06 -7.17 -6.47
CA VAL A 34 -8.01 -7.53 -7.44
C VAL A 34 -8.51 -8.56 -8.46
N ILE A 35 -9.43 -9.44 -8.06
CA ILE A 35 -9.85 -10.60 -8.84
C ILE A 35 -11.15 -10.32 -9.61
N THR A 36 -12.00 -9.41 -9.13
CA THR A 36 -13.34 -9.17 -9.69
C THR A 36 -13.57 -7.72 -10.13
N ASP A 37 -14.37 -7.55 -11.18
CA ASP A 37 -14.80 -6.25 -11.71
C ASP A 37 -16.19 -5.81 -11.20
N GLU A 38 -16.60 -6.32 -10.04
CA GLU A 38 -17.92 -6.03 -9.48
C GLU A 38 -18.10 -4.54 -9.12
N PRO A 39 -19.32 -3.99 -9.10
CA PRO A 39 -19.52 -2.65 -8.57
C PRO A 39 -19.03 -2.50 -7.12
N THR A 40 -18.41 -1.36 -6.78
CA THR A 40 -17.89 -1.08 -5.42
C THR A 40 -18.94 -1.30 -4.34
N SER A 41 -20.18 -0.89 -4.60
CA SER A 41 -21.31 -1.09 -3.68
C SER A 41 -21.58 -2.58 -3.43
N SER A 42 -21.55 -3.42 -4.47
CA SER A 42 -21.75 -4.88 -4.36
C SER A 42 -20.70 -5.51 -3.43
N ILE A 43 -19.43 -5.16 -3.63
CA ILE A 43 -18.31 -5.67 -2.81
C ILE A 43 -18.52 -5.28 -1.34
N ILE A 44 -18.83 -4.01 -1.07
CA ILE A 44 -19.04 -3.52 0.29
C ILE A 44 -20.26 -4.20 0.94
N HIS A 45 -21.42 -4.21 0.27
CA HIS A 45 -22.63 -4.83 0.82
C HIS A 45 -22.45 -6.31 1.11
N SER A 46 -21.79 -7.05 0.20
CA SER A 46 -21.48 -8.46 0.40
C SER A 46 -20.56 -8.67 1.59
N ALA A 47 -19.52 -7.84 1.74
CA ALA A 47 -18.54 -7.97 2.81
C ALA A 47 -19.12 -7.60 4.18
N LEU A 48 -19.98 -6.57 4.24
CA LEU A 48 -20.64 -6.15 5.47
C LEU A 48 -21.70 -7.13 5.95
N ARG A 49 -22.31 -7.91 5.05
CA ARG A 49 -23.33 -8.92 5.42
C ARG A 49 -22.80 -9.98 6.38
N THR A 50 -21.52 -10.33 6.26
CA THR A 50 -20.86 -11.34 7.09
C THR A 50 -20.05 -10.74 8.25
N TYR A 51 -20.06 -9.41 8.40
CA TYR A 51 -19.27 -8.74 9.43
C TYR A 51 -19.93 -8.88 10.81
N PRO A 52 -19.18 -9.27 11.86
CA PRO A 52 -19.76 -9.50 13.17
C PRO A 52 -20.22 -8.19 13.83
N LEU A 53 -21.44 -8.19 14.36
CA LEU A 53 -22.01 -7.01 15.03
C LEU A 53 -21.19 -6.60 16.27
N SER A 54 -20.56 -7.57 16.96
CA SER A 54 -19.68 -7.30 18.11
C SER A 54 -18.49 -6.41 17.76
N ALA A 55 -18.01 -6.48 16.50
CA ALA A 55 -16.89 -5.69 16.03
C ALA A 55 -17.32 -4.39 15.31
N ALA A 56 -18.62 -4.05 15.31
CA ALA A 56 -19.13 -2.90 14.57
C ALA A 56 -18.44 -1.56 14.92
N GLY A 57 -17.94 -1.43 16.15
CA GLY A 57 -17.19 -0.24 16.59
C GLY A 57 -15.85 -0.02 15.87
N GLU A 58 -15.24 -1.09 15.35
CA GLU A 58 -13.97 -1.05 14.60
C GLU A 58 -14.20 -0.94 13.08
N LEU A 59 -15.45 -0.87 12.63
CA LEU A 59 -15.78 -0.84 11.22
C LEU A 59 -15.33 0.49 10.58
N PRO A 60 -14.52 0.46 9.51
CA PRO A 60 -14.19 1.66 8.77
C PRO A 60 -15.44 2.29 8.15
N ARG A 61 -15.46 3.63 8.07
CA ARG A 61 -16.53 4.35 7.37
C ARG A 61 -16.63 3.88 5.90
N ASN A 62 -17.85 3.82 5.37
CA ASN A 62 -18.10 3.39 3.98
C ASN A 62 -17.28 4.19 2.95
N GLU A 63 -17.09 5.49 3.16
CA GLU A 63 -16.24 6.34 2.30
C GLU A 63 -14.79 5.84 2.25
N ALA A 64 -14.23 5.43 3.38
CA ALA A 64 -12.88 4.88 3.45
C ALA A 64 -12.78 3.55 2.71
N LEU A 65 -13.80 2.69 2.81
CA LEU A 65 -13.87 1.43 2.07
C LEU A 65 -13.96 1.66 0.55
N MET A 66 -14.78 2.63 0.11
CA MET A 66 -14.89 3.00 -1.30
C MET A 66 -13.57 3.54 -1.85
N LEU A 67 -12.90 4.43 -1.10
CA LEU A 67 -11.58 4.96 -1.49
C LEU A 67 -10.53 3.85 -1.57
N MET A 68 -10.56 2.89 -0.64
CA MET A 68 -9.67 1.73 -0.66
C MET A 68 -9.88 0.89 -1.93
N ILE A 69 -11.12 0.58 -2.29
CA ILE A 69 -11.44 -0.19 -3.51
C ILE A 69 -10.97 0.56 -4.76
N ARG A 70 -11.26 1.87 -4.85
CA ARG A 70 -10.80 2.70 -5.98
C ARG A 70 -9.29 2.69 -6.11
N ARG A 71 -8.57 2.91 -5.00
CA ARG A 71 -7.11 2.86 -4.98
C ARG A 71 -6.61 1.52 -5.48
N GLN A 72 -7.16 0.42 -4.98
CA GLN A 72 -6.76 -0.93 -5.37
C GLN A 72 -6.93 -1.18 -6.88
N ARG A 73 -7.99 -0.64 -7.51
CA ARG A 73 -8.20 -0.74 -8.97
C ARG A 73 -7.25 0.11 -9.80
N THR A 74 -6.82 1.23 -9.24
CA THR A 74 -5.90 2.17 -9.91
C THR A 74 -4.43 1.88 -9.62
N VAL A 75 -4.11 0.84 -8.85
CA VAL A 75 -2.73 0.43 -8.60
C VAL A 75 -2.12 0.03 -9.93
N GLU A 76 -1.12 0.79 -10.36
CA GLU A 76 -0.35 0.40 -11.53
C GLU A 76 0.57 -0.75 -11.17
N THR A 77 0.57 -1.75 -12.03
CA THR A 77 1.42 -2.92 -11.91
C THR A 77 2.79 -2.64 -12.51
N VAL A 78 3.82 -3.22 -11.92
CA VAL A 78 5.13 -3.32 -12.56
C VAL A 78 5.03 -4.21 -13.81
N ASP A 79 5.91 -3.98 -14.79
CA ASP A 79 6.00 -4.83 -15.97
C ASP A 79 6.60 -6.22 -15.64
N VAL A 80 6.72 -7.08 -16.66
CA VAL A 80 7.29 -8.44 -16.53
C VAL A 80 8.73 -8.43 -16.01
N ASN A 81 9.45 -7.32 -16.16
CA ASN A 81 10.82 -7.11 -15.69
C ASN A 81 10.88 -6.44 -14.31
N GLY A 82 9.73 -6.21 -13.66
CA GLY A 82 9.64 -5.51 -12.38
C GLY A 82 9.79 -3.99 -12.48
N ARG A 83 9.76 -3.42 -13.70
CA ARG A 83 9.89 -1.98 -13.90
C ARG A 83 8.57 -1.26 -13.66
N LEU A 84 8.66 -0.10 -13.03
CA LEU A 84 7.53 0.82 -12.88
C LEU A 84 7.08 1.33 -14.25
N SER A 85 5.78 1.61 -14.38
CA SER A 85 5.19 2.22 -15.58
C SER A 85 5.85 3.57 -15.89
N GLU A 86 5.86 3.99 -17.15
CA GLU A 86 6.37 5.31 -17.55
C GLU A 86 5.74 6.46 -16.75
N ARG A 87 4.45 6.36 -16.41
CA ARG A 87 3.76 7.38 -15.60
C ARG A 87 4.36 7.50 -14.20
N LEU A 88 4.73 6.38 -13.57
CA LEU A 88 5.34 6.37 -12.24
C LEU A 88 6.84 6.66 -12.25
N ARG A 89 7.49 6.62 -13.42
CA ARG A 89 8.90 6.97 -13.59
C ARG A 89 9.14 8.49 -13.66
N LYS A 90 8.07 9.29 -13.75
CA LYS A 90 8.13 10.75 -13.88
C LYS A 90 7.46 11.46 -12.71
N THR A 91 7.91 12.69 -12.46
CA THR A 91 7.25 13.61 -11.53
C THR A 91 6.00 14.23 -12.17
N TYR A 92 5.19 14.92 -11.36
CA TYR A 92 4.05 15.73 -11.87
C TYR A 92 4.44 16.86 -12.84
N ARG A 93 5.74 17.17 -12.95
CA ARG A 93 6.29 18.15 -13.90
C ARG A 93 6.91 17.50 -15.14
N ASP A 94 6.65 16.22 -15.36
CA ASP A 94 7.20 15.41 -16.45
C ASP A 94 8.74 15.25 -16.42
N GLU A 95 9.38 15.54 -15.27
CA GLU A 95 10.81 15.25 -15.05
C GLU A 95 11.02 13.76 -14.71
N ASP A 96 12.07 13.15 -15.25
CA ASP A 96 12.51 11.81 -14.86
C ASP A 96 12.80 11.78 -13.35
N PHE A 97 12.12 10.87 -12.64
CA PHE A 97 12.27 10.67 -11.20
C PHE A 97 13.14 9.45 -10.88
N ILE A 98 13.23 8.47 -11.79
CA ILE A 98 14.19 7.37 -11.68
C ILE A 98 15.42 7.73 -12.51
N LEU A 99 16.46 8.20 -11.83
CA LEU A 99 17.70 8.58 -12.48
C LEU A 99 18.57 7.37 -12.84
N HIS A 100 18.62 6.38 -11.95
CA HIS A 100 19.43 5.18 -12.10
C HIS A 100 18.65 3.97 -11.61
N GLU A 101 18.72 2.88 -12.37
CA GLU A 101 18.06 1.62 -12.07
C GLU A 101 18.96 0.47 -12.54
N ASP A 102 19.49 -0.29 -11.60
CA ASP A 102 20.18 -1.55 -11.84
C ASP A 102 19.62 -2.67 -10.93
N LYS A 103 20.24 -3.86 -10.96
CA LYS A 103 19.77 -5.03 -10.19
C LYS A 103 19.86 -4.86 -8.68
N ASN A 104 20.71 -3.96 -8.20
CA ASN A 104 21.05 -3.79 -6.78
C ASN A 104 20.62 -2.43 -6.23
N LEU A 105 20.41 -1.43 -7.08
CA LEU A 105 20.21 -0.05 -6.69
C LEU A 105 19.23 0.66 -7.62
N ILE A 106 18.27 1.37 -6.99
CA ILE A 106 17.41 2.33 -7.66
C ILE A 106 17.62 3.68 -6.99
N ILE A 107 17.92 4.71 -7.78
CA ILE A 107 18.08 6.09 -7.30
C ILE A 107 16.88 6.92 -7.76
N PHE A 108 16.08 7.35 -6.78
CA PHE A 108 14.96 8.25 -6.97
C PHE A 108 15.39 9.70 -6.78
N THR A 109 15.52 10.45 -7.87
CA THR A 109 15.87 11.87 -7.84
C THR A 109 15.62 12.50 -9.21
N THR A 110 15.60 13.83 -9.27
CA THR A 110 15.55 14.57 -10.55
C THR A 110 16.88 15.25 -10.86
N LYS A 111 17.08 15.62 -12.12
CA LYS A 111 18.26 16.42 -12.52
C LYS A 111 18.35 17.73 -11.74
N THR A 112 17.20 18.33 -11.43
CA THR A 112 17.08 19.54 -10.61
C THR A 112 17.60 19.29 -9.20
N ASN A 113 17.14 18.22 -8.54
CA ASN A 113 17.60 17.86 -7.20
C ASN A 113 19.11 17.56 -7.17
N LEU A 114 19.64 16.84 -8.18
CA LEU A 114 21.08 16.61 -8.30
C LEU A 114 21.88 17.90 -8.47
N SER A 115 21.37 18.86 -9.25
CA SER A 115 22.01 20.16 -9.43
C SER A 115 22.08 20.92 -8.11
N ILE A 116 20.99 20.91 -7.34
CA ILE A 116 20.94 21.49 -5.99
C ILE A 116 21.96 20.80 -5.08
N LEU A 117 21.99 19.48 -5.05
CA LEU A 117 22.96 18.72 -4.26
C LEU A 117 24.40 19.08 -4.66
N LYS A 118 24.70 19.17 -5.96
CA LYS A 118 26.04 19.52 -6.47
C LYS A 118 26.48 20.94 -6.09
N GLN A 119 25.56 21.89 -6.01
CA GLN A 119 25.86 23.31 -5.70
C GLN A 119 26.07 23.56 -4.21
N ASN A 120 25.50 22.71 -3.35
CA ASN A 120 25.55 22.90 -1.90
C ASN A 120 26.65 22.04 -1.29
N LYS A 121 27.58 22.68 -0.57
CA LYS A 121 28.69 22.00 0.14
C LYS A 121 28.23 21.15 1.33
N HIS A 122 27.09 21.50 1.92
CA HIS A 122 26.57 20.89 3.13
C HIS A 122 25.14 20.41 2.88
N TRP A 123 24.87 19.15 3.23
CA TRP A 123 23.54 18.55 3.14
C TRP A 123 23.10 18.14 4.54
N PHE A 124 21.84 18.41 4.84
CA PHE A 124 21.20 17.99 6.08
C PHE A 124 20.03 17.09 5.70
N ALA A 125 19.98 15.91 6.29
CA ALA A 125 18.89 14.95 6.12
C ALA A 125 18.27 14.67 7.49
N ASP A 126 16.95 14.73 7.56
CA ASP A 126 16.14 14.24 8.67
C ASP A 126 15.51 12.92 8.23
N GLY A 127 15.57 11.91 9.10
CA GLY A 127 15.26 10.51 8.79
C GLY A 127 13.84 10.12 9.18
#